data_AF-A0A392VW45-F1
#
_entry.id   AF-A0A392VW45-F1
#
_cell.length_a   1.000
_cell.length_b   1.000
_cell.length_c   1.000
_cell.angle_alpha   90.00
_cell.angle_beta   90.00
_cell.angle_gamma   90.00
#
_symmetry.space_group_name_H-M   'P 1'
#
loop_
_entity.id
_entity.type
_entity.pdbx_description
1 polymer ?
#
loop_
_entity_poly.entity_id
_entity_poly.type
_entity_poly.pdbx_seq_one_letter_code
_entity_poly.pdbx_strand_id
1 'polypeptide(L)' 'VKVEELPVVCEFPGVFSGDVSDVPLGREVEFSIDLVPGTGPISMAPYRMSASELKELKKQLEELLEKKF' A
#
# COMPACT_ATOMS: atom_id res chain seq x y z
N VAL A 1 -12.87 12.75 -17.31
CA VAL A 1 -11.93 13.75 -16.77
C VAL A 1 -10.67 12.99 -16.43
N LYS A 2 -9.55 13.36 -17.03
CA LYS A 2 -8.25 12.75 -16.70
C LYS A 2 -7.80 13.28 -15.34
N VAL A 3 -7.28 12.42 -14.47
CA VAL A 3 -6.89 12.80 -13.10
C VAL A 3 -5.77 13.85 -13.15
N GLU A 4 -4.96 13.78 -14.18
CA GLU A 4 -3.84 14.68 -14.51
C GLU A 4 -4.29 16.10 -14.87
N GLU A 5 -5.59 16.31 -15.15
CA GLU A 5 -6.19 17.61 -15.48
C GLU A 5 -6.90 18.26 -14.29
N LEU A 6 -6.93 17.60 -13.13
CA LEU A 6 -7.49 18.18 -11.92
C LEU A 6 -6.54 19.26 -11.38
N PRO A 7 -7.02 20.48 -11.08
CA PRO A 7 -6.16 21.58 -10.62
C PRO A 7 -5.27 21.19 -9.43
N VAL A 8 -5.82 20.42 -8.50
CA VAL A 8 -5.11 19.91 -7.31
C VAL A 8 -3.95 18.98 -7.68
N VAL A 9 -4.08 18.18 -8.75
CA VAL A 9 -3.00 17.27 -9.18
C VAL A 9 -1.89 18.04 -9.88
N CYS A 10 -2.25 19.06 -10.67
CA CYS A 10 -1.29 19.95 -11.32
C CYS A 10 -0.49 20.81 -10.32
N GLU A 11 -1.08 21.15 -9.17
CA GLU A 11 -0.42 21.90 -8.08
C GLU A 11 0.65 21.09 -7.34
N PHE A 12 0.55 19.76 -7.34
CA PHE A 12 1.47 18.87 -6.62
C PHE A 12 2.07 17.78 -7.53
N PRO A 13 2.85 18.17 -8.56
CA PRO A 13 3.35 17.26 -9.58
C PRO A 13 4.31 16.19 -9.04
N GLY A 14 4.99 16.45 -7.91
CA GLY A 14 5.89 15.50 -7.23
C GLY A 14 5.22 14.61 -6.17
N VAL A 15 3.94 14.83 -5.84
CA VAL A 15 3.17 14.02 -4.89
C VAL A 15 2.33 12.98 -5.62
N PHE A 16 1.79 13.36 -6.79
CA PHE A 16 0.90 12.54 -7.60
C PHE A 16 1.55 12.06 -8.90
N SER A 17 2.88 11.96 -8.93
CA SER A 17 3.58 11.31 -10.04
C SER A 17 3.15 9.84 -10.09
N GLY A 18 2.85 9.28 -11.26
CA GLY A 18 2.41 7.87 -11.42
C GLY A 18 3.37 6.82 -10.83
N ASP A 19 4.57 7.26 -10.46
CA ASP A 19 5.69 6.49 -9.91
C ASP A 19 6.00 6.81 -8.44
N VAL A 20 5.01 7.07 -7.56
CA VAL A 20 5.24 7.14 -6.09
C VAL A 20 5.72 5.81 -5.47
N SER A 21 6.11 4.85 -6.32
CA SER A 21 6.72 3.57 -6.00
C SER A 21 8.14 3.69 -5.46
N ASP A 22 8.81 4.82 -5.69
CA ASP A 22 10.26 4.91 -5.51
C ASP A 22 10.68 5.67 -4.25
N VAL A 23 9.73 5.99 -3.36
CA VAL A 23 10.09 6.41 -2.01
C VAL A 23 10.29 5.12 -1.23
N PRO A 24 11.53 4.65 -0.98
CA PRO A 24 11.72 3.70 0.09
C PRO A 24 11.06 4.32 1.30
N LEU A 25 10.34 3.54 2.11
CA LEU A 25 9.87 3.97 3.42
C LEU A 25 11.07 4.23 4.37
N GLY A 26 12.15 4.89 3.89
CA GLY A 26 13.12 5.66 4.65
C GLY A 26 12.40 6.88 5.22
N ARG A 27 11.46 6.59 6.10
CA ARG A 27 10.91 7.57 7.01
C ARG A 27 12.08 7.92 7.93
N GLU A 28 12.33 9.20 8.16
CA GLU A 28 13.44 9.67 9.02
C GLU A 28 13.37 9.05 10.43
N VAL A 29 12.19 8.54 10.81
CA VAL A 29 11.90 7.88 12.07
C VAL A 29 11.54 6.41 11.81
N GLU A 30 12.18 5.51 12.56
CA GLU A 30 11.79 4.10 12.63
C GLU A 30 10.42 3.98 13.33
N PHE A 31 9.43 3.41 12.64
CA PHE A 31 8.09 3.23 13.21
C PHE A 31 8.06 1.93 14.02
N SER A 32 7.84 2.03 15.33
CA SER A 32 7.58 0.89 16.20
C SER A 32 6.08 0.73 16.47
N ILE A 33 5.61 -0.51 16.58
CA ILE A 33 4.24 -0.82 17.01
C ILE A 33 4.31 -1.25 18.47
N ASP A 34 3.91 -0.36 19.38
CA ASP A 34 3.85 -0.66 20.80
C ASP A 34 2.61 -1.51 21.12
N LEU A 35 2.84 -2.66 21.77
CA LEU A 35 1.77 -3.55 22.21
C LEU A 35 1.45 -3.29 23.69
N VAL A 36 0.18 -3.42 24.05
CA VAL A 36 -0.22 -3.43 25.46
C VAL A 36 0.40 -4.65 26.14
N PRO A 37 0.96 -4.53 27.36
CA PRO A 37 1.49 -5.68 28.09
C PRO A 37 0.46 -6.81 28.20
N GLY A 38 0.83 -8.01 27.76
CA GLY A 38 -0.06 -9.18 27.73
C GLY A 38 -0.76 -9.44 26.40
N THR A 39 -0.59 -8.58 25.38
CA THR A 39 -1.04 -8.88 24.01
C THR A 39 -0.22 -10.03 23.41
N GLY A 40 -0.90 -11.14 23.09
CA GLY A 40 -0.33 -12.27 22.38
C GLY A 40 -0.57 -12.21 20.86
N PRO A 41 0.09 -13.07 20.07
CA PRO A 41 -0.16 -13.16 18.64
C PRO A 41 -1.59 -13.65 18.35
N ILE A 42 -2.23 -13.08 17.33
CA ILE A 42 -3.55 -13.48 16.87
C ILE A 42 -3.40 -14.09 15.47
N SER A 43 -4.01 -15.24 15.26
CA SER A 43 -4.12 -15.87 13.95
C SER A 43 -5.59 -16.19 13.67
N MET A 44 -6.07 -15.78 12.49
CA MET A 44 -7.43 -16.01 12.04
C MET A 44 -7.43 -16.63 10.65
N ALA A 45 -8.42 -17.49 10.39
CA ALA A 45 -8.59 -18.06 9.06
C ALA A 45 -8.95 -16.95 8.04
N PRO A 46 -8.38 -16.99 6.82
CA PRO A 46 -8.77 -16.05 5.77
C PRO A 46 -10.25 -16.16 5.41
N TYR A 47 -10.86 -15.03 5.06
CA TYR A 47 -12.23 -15.02 4.53
C TYR A 47 -12.29 -15.70 3.17
N ARG A 48 -13.47 -16.27 2.85
CA ARG A 48 -13.72 -16.81 1.52
C ARG A 48 -13.89 -15.68 0.52
N MET A 49 -13.11 -15.75 -0.55
CA MET A 49 -13.16 -14.83 -1.69
C MET A 49 -13.53 -15.62 -2.95
N SER A 50 -14.18 -14.96 -3.90
CA SER A 50 -14.45 -15.51 -5.23
C SER A 50 -13.16 -15.63 -6.06
N ALA A 51 -13.21 -16.38 -7.15
CA ALA A 51 -12.07 -16.56 -8.04
C ALA A 51 -11.58 -15.24 -8.67
N SER A 52 -12.50 -14.30 -8.96
CA SER A 52 -12.16 -12.99 -9.52
C SER A 52 -11.45 -12.10 -8.49
N GLU A 53 -11.90 -12.12 -7.23
CA GLU A 53 -11.28 -11.35 -6.15
C GLU A 53 -9.87 -11.89 -5.84
N LEU A 54 -9.71 -13.20 -5.78
CA LEU A 54 -8.39 -13.82 -5.57
C LEU A 54 -7.40 -13.50 -6.70
N LYS A 55 -7.88 -13.45 -7.96
CA LYS A 55 -7.04 -13.08 -9.10
C LYS A 55 -6.55 -11.64 -9.00
N GLU A 56 -7.43 -10.71 -8.63
CA GLU A 56 -7.05 -9.30 -8.47
C GLU A 56 -6.12 -9.11 -7.27
N LEU A 57 -6.42 -9.75 -6.13
CA LEU A 57 -5.56 -9.70 -4.95
C LEU A 57 -4.15 -10.21 -5.26
N LYS A 58 -4.04 -11.31 -6.02
CA LYS A 58 -2.74 -11.85 -6.43
C LYS A 58 -1.97 -10.85 -7.31
N LYS A 59 -2.65 -10.22 -8.28
CA LYS A 59 -2.04 -9.22 -9.16
C LYS A 59 -1.50 -8.04 -8.35
N GLN A 60 -2.29 -7.50 -7.43
CA GLN A 60 -1.86 -6.40 -6.56
C GLN A 60 -0.66 -6.79 -5.69
N LEU A 61 -0.65 -8.02 -5.16
CA LEU A 61 0.48 -8.51 -4.37
C LEU A 61 1.76 -8.62 -5.21
N GLU A 62 1.68 -9.11 -6.44
CA GLU A 62 2.83 -9.18 -7.37
C GLU A 62 3.37 -7.78 -7.68
N GLU A 63 2.50 -6.81 -7.95
CA GLU A 63 2.89 -5.41 -8.16
C GLU A 63 3.59 -4.79 -6.95
N LEU A 64 3.12 -5.08 -5.72
CA LEU A 64 3.75 -4.57 -4.50
C LEU A 64 5.12 -5.20 -4.24
N LEU A 65 5.28 -6.50 -4.52
CA LEU A 65 6.55 -7.20 -4.37
C LEU A 65 7.60 -6.70 -5.38
N GLU A 66 7.18 -6.42 -6.62
CA GLU A 66 8.05 -5.82 -7.63
C GLU A 66 8.57 -4.44 -7.21
N LYS A 67 7.71 -3.67 -6.52
CA LYS A 67 8.04 -2.35 -5.99
C LYS A 67 8.84 -2.35 -4.69
N LYS A 68 9.19 -3.53 -4.16
CA LYS A 68 9.99 -3.70 -2.92
C LYS A 68 9.42 -2.94 -1.71
N PHE A 69 8.09 -2.97 -1.56
CA PHE A 69 7.45 -2.62 -0.28
C PHE A 69 7.86 -3.56 0.85
#